data_AF-B7LT75-F1
#
_entry.id   AF-B7LT75-F1
#
_cell.length_a   1.000
_cell.length_b   1.000
_cell.length_c   1.000
_cell.angle_alpha   90.00
_cell.angle_beta   90.00
_cell.angle_gamma   90.00
#
_symmetry.space_group_name_H-M   'P 1'
#
loop_
_entity.id
_entity.type
_entity.pdbx_description
1 polymer ?
#
loop_
_entity_poly.entity_id
_entity_poly.type
_entity_poly.pdbx_seq_one_letter_code
_entity_poly.pdbx_strand_id
1 'polypeptide(L)'
;MSLDYFTCINNQYIQQGAIMRIEVTIAKTSPLPAGAIDALASELSRRIQYAYPDIDSKVSVRYAVANNLSVIGATKEDKSRISTILQETWESADDWFLNE
;
A
#
# COMPACT_ATOMS: atom_id res chain seq x y z
N MET A 1 28.51 -12.68 22.89
CA MET A 1 27.41 -12.56 21.90
C MET A 1 27.25 -11.07 21.64
N SER A 2 27.60 -10.59 20.43
CA SER A 2 27.68 -9.15 20.14
C SER A 2 26.30 -8.50 20.05
N LEU A 3 26.24 -7.17 20.26
CA LEU A 3 25.03 -6.37 20.04
C LEU A 3 24.49 -6.54 18.59
N ASP A 4 25.41 -6.78 17.65
CA ASP A 4 25.09 -7.01 16.23
C ASP A 4 24.25 -8.28 15.99
N TYR A 5 24.39 -9.26 16.88
CA TYR A 5 23.60 -10.49 16.83
C TYR A 5 22.16 -10.25 17.30
N PHE A 6 21.95 -9.33 18.25
CA PHE A 6 20.61 -8.98 18.71
C PHE A 6 19.87 -8.05 17.73
N THR A 7 20.59 -7.15 17.04
CA THR A 7 19.98 -6.31 16.01
C THR A 7 19.58 -7.11 14.78
N CYS A 8 20.39 -8.09 14.36
CA CYS A 8 20.04 -8.96 13.23
C CYS A 8 18.85 -9.88 13.56
N ILE A 9 18.80 -10.42 14.78
CA ILE A 9 17.67 -11.22 15.25
C ILE A 9 16.38 -10.41 15.30
N ASN A 10 16.41 -9.19 15.87
CA ASN A 10 15.23 -8.32 15.91
C ASN A 10 14.76 -7.94 14.49
N ASN A 11 15.68 -7.68 13.56
CA ASN A 11 15.32 -7.39 12.19
C ASN A 11 14.73 -8.62 11.48
N GLN A 12 15.23 -9.83 11.75
CA GLN A 12 14.68 -11.07 11.19
C GLN A 12 13.31 -11.45 11.77
N TYR A 13 13.04 -11.20 13.06
CA TYR A 13 11.70 -11.37 13.65
C TYR A 13 10.67 -10.37 13.13
N ILE A 14 11.10 -9.18 12.67
CA ILE A 14 10.22 -8.25 11.96
C ILE A 14 9.92 -8.77 10.54
N GLN A 15 10.78 -9.59 9.93
CA GLN A 15 10.63 -10.06 8.55
C GLN A 15 9.85 -11.40 8.46
N GLN A 16 10.04 -12.31 9.41
CA GLN A 16 9.35 -13.62 9.42
C GLN A 16 7.96 -13.50 10.05
N GLY A 17 6.98 -13.09 9.24
CA GLY A 17 5.56 -12.98 9.60
C GLY A 17 4.98 -11.56 9.52
N ALA A 18 5.73 -10.59 8.99
CA ALA A 18 5.18 -9.24 8.76
C ALA A 18 4.20 -9.23 7.60
N ILE A 19 2.92 -9.09 7.93
CA ILE A 19 1.90 -8.65 6.99
C ILE A 19 2.05 -7.14 6.82
N MET A 20 2.22 -6.69 5.58
CA MET A 20 2.15 -5.27 5.25
C MET A 20 0.69 -4.85 5.06
N ARG A 21 0.23 -3.85 5.79
CA ARG A 21 -1.15 -3.33 5.65
C ARG A 21 -1.11 -1.91 5.12
N ILE A 22 -1.78 -1.70 3.99
CA ILE A 22 -1.91 -0.41 3.31
C ILE A 22 -3.36 0.02 3.39
N GLU A 23 -3.61 1.17 4.02
CA GLU A 23 -4.93 1.77 4.12
C GLU A 23 -4.92 3.14 3.42
N VAL A 24 -5.79 3.26 2.42
CA VAL A 24 -6.01 4.51 1.69
C VAL A 24 -7.40 5.03 2.05
N THR A 25 -7.48 6.31 2.40
CA THR A 25 -8.76 6.98 2.53
C THR A 25 -8.90 8.09 1.50
N ILE A 26 -10.09 8.18 0.92
CA ILE A 26 -10.45 9.23 -0.04
C ILE A 26 -11.48 10.15 0.61
N ALA A 27 -11.26 11.46 0.53
CA ALA A 27 -12.15 12.46 1.07
C ALA A 27 -13.51 12.38 0.36
N LYS A 28 -14.60 12.30 1.15
CA LYS A 28 -15.98 12.30 0.63
C LYS A 28 -16.33 13.55 -0.21
N THR A 29 -15.54 14.62 -0.09
CA THR A 29 -15.68 15.85 -0.89
C THR A 29 -15.27 15.68 -2.35
N SER A 30 -14.59 14.59 -2.69
CA SER A 30 -14.14 14.25 -4.05
C SER A 30 -14.68 12.87 -4.43
N PRO A 31 -16.00 12.76 -4.69
CA PRO A 31 -16.62 11.48 -5.00
C PRO A 31 -16.10 10.94 -6.34
N LEU A 32 -15.69 9.67 -6.32
CA LEU A 32 -15.32 8.94 -7.52
C LEU A 32 -16.54 8.23 -8.14
N PRO A 33 -16.50 7.91 -9.45
CA PRO A 33 -17.52 7.11 -10.10
C PRO A 33 -17.79 5.78 -9.38
N ALA A 34 -18.95 5.18 -9.63
CA ALA A 34 -19.26 3.84 -9.13
C ALA A 34 -18.20 2.84 -9.60
N GLY A 35 -17.81 1.90 -8.73
CA GLY A 35 -16.75 0.92 -9.03
C GLY A 35 -15.32 1.44 -8.83
N ALA A 36 -15.08 2.76 -8.88
CA ALA A 36 -13.73 3.32 -8.82
C ALA A 36 -12.95 3.00 -7.53
N ILE A 37 -13.64 2.86 -6.39
CA ILE A 37 -13.00 2.46 -5.12
C ILE A 37 -12.46 1.04 -5.20
N ASP A 38 -13.27 0.12 -5.73
CA ASP A 38 -12.91 -1.29 -5.85
C ASP A 38 -11.84 -1.48 -6.93
N ALA A 39 -11.96 -0.77 -8.06
CA ALA A 39 -10.96 -0.76 -9.12
C ALA A 39 -9.61 -0.22 -8.62
N LEU A 40 -9.60 0.89 -7.87
CA LEU A 40 -8.37 1.43 -7.27
C LEU A 40 -7.75 0.47 -6.26
N ALA A 41 -8.57 -0.17 -5.41
CA ALA A 41 -8.09 -1.17 -4.46
C ALA A 41 -7.45 -2.35 -5.19
N SER A 42 -8.06 -2.83 -6.28
CA SER A 42 -7.59 -3.94 -7.09
C SER A 42 -6.27 -3.61 -7.79
N GLU A 43 -6.19 -2.48 -8.50
CA GLU A 43 -4.99 -2.11 -9.24
C GLU A 43 -3.82 -1.79 -8.30
N LEU A 44 -4.09 -1.08 -7.21
CA LEU A 44 -3.05 -0.83 -6.20
C LEU A 44 -2.55 -2.14 -5.58
N SER A 45 -3.44 -3.08 -5.26
CA SER A 45 -3.05 -4.41 -4.76
C SER A 45 -2.13 -5.13 -5.74
N ARG A 46 -2.46 -5.11 -7.03
CA ARG A 46 -1.66 -5.74 -8.09
C ARG A 46 -0.25 -5.13 -8.16
N ARG A 47 -0.13 -3.80 -8.11
CA ARG A 47 1.17 -3.11 -8.16
C ARG A 47 2.00 -3.32 -6.90
N ILE A 48 1.37 -3.35 -5.73
CA ILE A 48 2.05 -3.68 -4.46
C ILE A 48 2.56 -5.12 -4.50
N GLN A 49 1.74 -6.08 -4.92
CA GLN A 49 2.15 -7.49 -5.02
C GLN A 49 3.31 -7.69 -6.01
N TYR A 50 3.34 -6.91 -7.09
CA TYR A 50 4.46 -6.91 -8.04
C TYR A 50 5.75 -6.30 -7.47
N ALA A 51 5.64 -5.22 -6.69
CA ALA A 51 6.78 -4.56 -6.07
C ALA A 51 7.33 -5.34 -4.85
N TYR A 52 6.47 -6.08 -4.16
CA TYR A 52 6.75 -6.80 -2.92
C TYR A 52 6.26 -8.27 -3.01
N PRO A 53 6.83 -9.09 -3.90
CA PRO A 53 6.34 -10.44 -4.16
C PRO A 53 6.43 -11.38 -2.94
N ASP A 54 7.41 -11.14 -2.06
CA ASP A 54 7.71 -12.00 -0.91
C ASP A 54 6.99 -11.57 0.39
N ILE A 55 6.22 -10.47 0.35
CA ILE A 55 5.54 -9.93 1.54
C ILE A 55 4.03 -10.10 1.37
N ASP A 56 3.38 -10.74 2.35
CA ASP A 56 1.91 -10.77 2.41
C ASP A 56 1.39 -9.35 2.64
N SER A 57 0.68 -8.80 1.66
CA SER A 57 0.22 -7.41 1.66
C SER A 57 -1.30 -7.33 1.54
N LYS A 58 -1.90 -6.42 2.33
CA LYS A 58 -3.34 -6.17 2.30
C LYS A 58 -3.61 -4.69 2.05
N VAL A 59 -4.28 -4.40 0.95
CA VAL A 59 -4.71 -3.04 0.59
C VAL A 59 -6.19 -2.87 0.93
N SER A 60 -6.55 -1.73 1.52
CA SER A 60 -7.93 -1.31 1.69
C SER A 60 -8.10 0.14 1.27
N VAL A 61 -9.18 0.42 0.53
CA VAL A 61 -9.55 1.77 0.08
C VAL A 61 -10.94 2.06 0.59
N ARG A 62 -11.15 3.21 1.23
CA ARG A 62 -12.46 3.63 1.76
C ARG A 62 -12.65 5.13 1.71
N TYR A 63 -13.91 5.58 1.73
CA TYR A 63 -14.21 6.99 1.94
C TYR A 63 -14.03 7.42 3.40
N ALA A 64 -13.49 8.62 3.62
CA ALA A 64 -13.35 9.25 4.93
C ALA A 64 -13.53 10.77 4.85
N VAL A 65 -13.30 11.47 5.97
CA VAL A 65 -13.39 12.94 6.03
C VAL A 65 -12.25 13.61 5.23
N ALA A 66 -11.09 12.96 5.15
CA ALA A 66 -9.90 13.49 4.49
C ALA A 66 -9.12 12.39 3.74
N ASN A 67 -8.26 12.83 2.82
CA ASN A 67 -7.32 11.94 2.14
C ASN A 67 -6.21 11.51 3.10
N ASN A 68 -5.90 10.22 3.15
CA ASN A 68 -4.80 9.70 3.97
C ASN A 68 -4.23 8.41 3.37
N LEU A 69 -2.94 8.17 3.62
CA LEU A 69 -2.26 6.91 3.36
C LEU A 69 -1.60 6.44 4.66
N SER A 70 -1.96 5.24 5.12
CA SER A 70 -1.34 4.59 6.27
C SER A 70 -0.73 3.27 5.84
N VAL A 71 0.51 3.01 6.25
CA VAL A 71 1.22 1.76 5.97
C VAL A 71 1.81 1.22 7.27
N ILE A 72 1.39 0.02 7.63
CA ILE A 72 1.77 -0.69 8.85
C ILE A 72 2.62 -1.91 8.45
N GLY A 73 3.68 -2.19 9.23
CA GLY A 73 4.57 -3.32 8.98
C GLY A 73 5.58 -3.11 7.86
N ALA A 74 5.86 -1.85 7.47
CA ALA A 74 6.80 -1.50 6.41
C ALA A 74 7.89 -0.54 6.90
N THR A 75 9.07 -0.60 6.28
CA THR A 75 10.19 0.32 6.54
C THR A 75 9.88 1.74 6.05
N LYS A 76 10.71 2.73 6.40
CA LYS A 76 10.49 4.10 5.94
C LYS A 76 10.64 4.20 4.42
N GLU A 77 11.59 3.47 3.87
CA GLU A 77 11.88 3.37 2.44
C GLU A 77 10.67 2.76 1.71
N ASP A 78 10.09 1.69 2.24
CA ASP A 78 8.89 1.06 1.68
C ASP A 78 7.70 2.01 1.69
N LYS A 79 7.49 2.74 2.78
CA LYS A 79 6.43 3.76 2.86
C LYS A 79 6.57 4.81 1.77
N SER A 80 7.80 5.25 1.50
CA SER A 80 8.09 6.18 0.41
C SER A 80 7.76 5.55 -0.94
N ARG A 81 8.20 4.32 -1.20
CA ARG A 81 7.92 3.63 -2.46
C ARG A 81 6.43 3.39 -2.67
N ILE A 82 5.69 2.99 -1.65
CA ILE A 82 4.23 2.79 -1.70
C ILE A 82 3.50 4.09 -2.01
N SER A 83 3.96 5.21 -1.46
CA SER A 83 3.41 6.53 -1.78
C SER A 83 3.59 6.85 -3.26
N THR A 84 4.76 6.55 -3.83
CA THR A 84 5.02 6.68 -5.27
C THR A 84 4.15 5.74 -6.09
N ILE A 85 3.99 4.47 -5.70
CA ILE A 85 3.11 3.52 -6.40
C ILE A 85 1.67 4.03 -6.43
N LEU A 86 1.17 4.55 -5.30
CA LEU A 86 -0.17 5.14 -5.24
C LEU A 86 -0.31 6.33 -6.19
N GLN A 87 0.69 7.21 -6.25
CA GLN A 87 0.72 8.34 -7.18
C GLN A 87 0.75 7.88 -8.64
N GLU A 88 1.64 6.95 -9.00
CA GLU A 88 1.71 6.35 -10.34
C GLU A 88 0.39 5.67 -10.73
N THR A 89 -0.31 5.07 -9.77
CA THR A 89 -1.63 4.45 -10.00
C THR A 89 -2.69 5.50 -10.26
N TRP A 90 -2.66 6.60 -9.52
CA TRP A 90 -3.59 7.70 -9.68
C TRP A 90 -3.39 8.43 -11.01
N GLU A 91 -2.14 8.70 -11.40
CA GLU A 91 -1.80 9.43 -12.62
C GLU A 91 -2.06 8.61 -13.90
N SER A 92 -1.97 7.29 -13.82
CA SER A 92 -2.27 6.40 -14.94
C SER A 92 -3.72 5.88 -14.93
N ALA A 93 -4.65 6.53 -14.22
CA ALA A 93 -6.03 6.06 -14.08
C ALA A 93 -6.72 5.84 -15.44
N ASP A 94 -6.42 6.67 -16.43
CA ASP A 94 -6.98 6.55 -17.77
C ASP A 94 -6.65 5.19 -18.43
N ASP A 95 -5.50 4.58 -18.10
CA ASP A 95 -5.07 3.32 -18.73
C ASP A 95 -5.73 2.08 -18.12
N TRP A 96 -6.02 2.09 -16.81
CA TRP A 96 -6.51 0.91 -16.08
C TRP A 96 -7.96 1.01 -15.62
N PHE A 97 -8.55 2.21 -15.58
CA PHE A 97 -9.93 2.42 -15.14
C PHE A 97 -10.93 2.55 -16.29
N LEU A 98 -10.51 3.01 -17.48
CA LEU A 98 -11.41 3.23 -18.63
C LEU A 98 -11.88 1.96 -19.35
N ASN A 99 -11.47 0.77 -18.89
CA ASN A 99 -11.85 -0.52 -19.47
C ASN A 99 -12.94 -1.26 -18.67
N GLU A 100 -13.61 -0.61 -17.72
CA GLU A 100 -14.78 -1.13 -16.98
C GLU A 100 -16.12 -0.52 -17.43
#